data_AF-A0A959TI51-F1
#
_entry.id   AF-A0A959TI51-F1
#
_cell.length_a   1.000
_cell.length_b   1.000
_cell.length_c   1.000
_cell.angle_alpha   90.00
_cell.angle_beta   90.00
_cell.angle_gamma   90.00
#
_symmetry.space_group_name_H-M   'P 1'
#
loop_
_entity.id
_entity.type
_entity.pdbx_description
1 polymer ?
#
loop_
_entity_poly.entity_id
_entity_poly.type
_entity_poly.pdbx_seq_one_letter_code
_entity_poly.pdbx_strand_id
1 'polypeptide(L)'
;EPGFWGSFSADGMVPRRDGSIRWRMRTMGMFEPRPGRVADRSPIARFLMIQQDLLDLLEKARTRGIEGARVTSTLGPILRFKAGDAFRFPIAHQERHLLQLQRTLDAVGVQRTASPAM
;
A
#
# COMPACT_ATOMS: atom_id res chain seq x y z
N GLU A 1 14.24 -4.79 14.73
CA GLU A 1 15.01 -4.26 13.58
C GLU A 1 14.46 -4.73 12.24
N PRO A 2 14.39 -3.86 11.21
CA PRO A 2 14.04 -4.20 9.83
C PRO A 2 14.88 -5.35 9.23
N GLY A 3 14.35 -6.04 8.22
CA GLY A 3 15.12 -6.94 7.37
C GLY A 3 15.70 -6.17 6.18
N PHE A 4 16.87 -6.56 5.67
CA PHE A 4 17.50 -5.85 4.55
C PHE A 4 16.57 -5.70 3.33
N TRP A 5 16.03 -6.81 2.82
CA TRP A 5 15.11 -6.81 1.68
C TRP A 5 13.76 -6.17 2.01
N GLY A 6 13.29 -6.32 3.25
CA GLY A 6 12.03 -5.75 3.72
C GLY A 6 12.08 -4.22 3.74
N SER A 7 13.11 -3.67 4.38
CA SER A 7 13.33 -2.21 4.42
C SER A 7 13.57 -1.66 3.03
N PHE A 8 14.44 -2.29 2.22
CA PHE A 8 14.68 -1.84 0.85
C PHE A 8 13.38 -1.76 0.03
N SER A 9 12.53 -2.78 0.14
CA SER A 9 11.25 -2.83 -0.56
C SER A 9 10.28 -1.74 -0.06
N ALA A 10 10.16 -1.55 1.26
CA ALA A 10 9.30 -0.52 1.85
C ALA A 10 9.79 0.90 1.51
N ASP A 11 11.08 1.17 1.68
CA ASP A 11 11.72 2.46 1.39
C ASP A 11 11.63 2.82 -0.10
N GLY A 12 11.68 1.81 -0.98
CA GLY A 12 11.52 2.00 -2.42
C GLY A 12 10.12 2.42 -2.85
N MET A 13 9.10 2.17 -2.01
CA MET A 13 7.71 2.53 -2.28
C MET A 13 7.34 3.95 -1.86
N VAL A 14 8.07 4.52 -0.88
CA VAL A 14 7.78 5.85 -0.33
C VAL A 14 7.89 6.92 -1.41
N PRO A 15 6.81 7.67 -1.70
CA PRO A 15 6.88 8.83 -2.59
C PRO A 15 7.79 9.91 -1.99
N ARG A 16 8.59 10.57 -2.83
CA ARG A 16 9.33 11.77 -2.41
C ARG A 16 8.37 12.94 -2.23
N ARG A 17 8.85 13.99 -1.55
CA ARG A 17 8.09 15.24 -1.33
C ARG A 17 7.61 15.90 -2.63
N ASP A 18 8.37 15.75 -3.71
CA ASP A 18 8.00 16.24 -5.05
C ASP A 18 7.06 15.27 -5.82
N GLY A 19 6.61 14.20 -5.16
CA GLY A 19 5.80 13.14 -5.77
C GLY A 19 6.59 12.17 -6.66
N SER A 20 7.90 12.33 -6.83
CA SER A 20 8.67 11.37 -7.61
C SER A 20 8.80 10.03 -6.87
N ILE A 21 8.80 8.93 -7.63
CA ILE A 21 8.95 7.57 -7.09
C ILE A 21 10.35 7.07 -7.41
N ARG A 22 11.11 6.66 -6.39
CA ARG A 22 12.50 6.21 -6.51
C ARG A 22 12.64 4.99 -7.43
N TRP A 23 11.76 4.01 -7.29
CA TRP A 23 11.77 2.77 -8.08
C TRP A 23 10.46 2.58 -8.85
N ARG A 24 10.55 2.73 -10.16
CA ARG A 24 9.45 2.46 -11.08
C ARG A 24 9.59 1.04 -11.63
N MET A 25 8.48 0.31 -11.65
CA MET A 25 8.38 -1.03 -12.23
C MET A 25 7.02 -1.16 -12.90
N ARG A 26 6.90 -2.06 -13.88
CA ARG A 26 5.61 -2.42 -14.46
C ARG A 26 4.81 -3.25 -13.45
N THR A 27 3.49 -3.08 -13.43
CA THR A 27 2.59 -3.94 -12.67
C THR A 27 2.78 -5.38 -13.14
N MET A 28 2.93 -6.31 -12.21
CA MET A 28 2.99 -7.74 -12.55
C MET A 28 1.64 -8.19 -13.11
N GLY A 29 1.63 -8.99 -14.18
CA GLY A 29 0.39 -9.37 -14.88
C GLY A 29 -0.67 -10.03 -13.99
N MET A 30 -0.27 -10.70 -12.90
CA MET A 30 -1.19 -11.28 -11.91
C MET A 30 -1.95 -10.25 -11.06
N PHE A 31 -1.43 -9.02 -10.94
CA PHE A 31 -2.04 -7.90 -10.23
C PHE A 31 -2.63 -6.83 -11.18
N GLU A 32 -2.61 -7.08 -12.48
CA GLU A 32 -3.12 -6.14 -13.47
C GLU A 32 -4.67 -6.07 -13.39
N PRO A 33 -5.26 -4.88 -13.19
CA PRO A 33 -6.70 -4.72 -13.23
C PRO A 33 -7.19 -4.83 -14.67
N ARG A 34 -7.83 -5.96 -15.01
CA ARG A 34 -8.41 -6.18 -16.34
C ARG A 34 -9.83 -5.59 -16.43
N PRO A 35 -10.18 -4.88 -17.51
CA PRO A 35 -11.55 -4.40 -17.74
C PRO A 35 -12.57 -5.54 -17.64
N GLY A 36 -13.74 -5.26 -17.04
CA GLY A 36 -14.82 -6.24 -16.88
C GLY A 36 -14.64 -7.25 -15.75
N ARG A 37 -13.50 -7.24 -15.03
CA ARG A 37 -13.26 -8.15 -13.90
C ARG A 37 -14.15 -7.86 -12.69
N VAL A 38 -14.53 -6.60 -12.51
CA VAL A 38 -15.43 -6.16 -11.43
C VAL A 38 -16.40 -5.13 -11.99
N ALA A 39 -17.70 -5.39 -11.84
CA ALA A 39 -18.77 -4.55 -12.36
C ALA A 39 -19.42 -3.66 -11.28
N ASP A 40 -19.03 -3.82 -10.02
CA ASP A 40 -19.62 -3.16 -8.86
C ASP A 40 -18.58 -2.43 -8.00
N ARG A 41 -19.02 -1.89 -6.86
CA ARG A 41 -18.16 -1.18 -5.90
C ARG A 41 -17.61 -2.09 -4.80
N SER A 42 -17.78 -3.41 -4.89
CA SER A 42 -17.31 -4.36 -3.87
C SER A 42 -15.81 -4.27 -3.55
N PRO A 43 -14.90 -3.94 -4.49
CA PRO A 43 -13.48 -3.78 -4.16
C PRO A 43 -13.21 -2.61 -3.22
N ILE A 44 -14.02 -1.55 -3.28
CA ILE A 44 -13.89 -0.39 -2.40
C ILE A 44 -14.30 -0.78 -0.98
N ALA A 45 -15.43 -1.49 -0.83
CA ALA A 45 -15.85 -1.99 0.48
C ALA A 45 -14.80 -2.93 1.09
N ARG A 46 -14.27 -3.87 0.30
CA ARG A 46 -13.17 -4.75 0.73
C ARG A 46 -11.91 -3.97 1.10
N PHE A 47 -11.55 -2.95 0.33
CA PHE A 47 -10.40 -2.10 0.63
C PHE A 47 -10.57 -1.41 1.99
N LEU A 48 -11.73 -0.84 2.28
CA LEU A 48 -12.03 -0.19 3.56
C LEU A 48 -11.96 -1.18 4.73
N MET A 49 -12.50 -2.39 4.58
CA MET A 49 -12.37 -3.44 5.60
C MET A 49 -10.90 -3.76 5.88
N ILE A 50 -10.09 -3.93 4.83
CA ILE A 50 -8.65 -4.21 4.97
C ILE A 50 -7.92 -3.03 5.66
N GLN A 51 -8.34 -1.79 5.42
CA GLN A 51 -7.77 -0.63 6.14
C GLN A 51 -8.10 -0.68 7.63
N GLN A 52 -9.32 -1.04 7.99
CA GLN A 52 -9.69 -1.19 9.39
C GLN A 52 -8.87 -2.30 10.07
N ASP A 53 -8.73 -3.45 9.41
CA ASP A 53 -7.89 -4.55 9.91
C ASP A 53 -6.43 -4.12 10.10
N LEU A 54 -5.88 -3.32 9.18
CA LEU A 54 -4.53 -2.78 9.28
C LEU A 54 -4.37 -1.86 10.50
N LEU A 55 -5.33 -0.97 10.75
CA LEU A 55 -5.34 -0.09 11.92
C LEU A 55 -5.41 -0.89 13.23
N ASP A 56 -6.28 -1.89 13.30
CA ASP A 56 -6.41 -2.77 14.46
C ASP A 56 -5.11 -3.57 14.72
N LEU A 57 -4.43 -4.01 13.66
CA LEU A 57 -3.14 -4.70 13.75
C LEU A 57 -2.02 -3.76 14.21
N LEU A 58 -1.99 -2.52 13.74
CA LEU A 58 -1.04 -1.49 14.21
C LEU A 58 -1.24 -1.22 15.70
N GLU A 59 -2.48 -1.20 16.17
CA GLU A 59 -2.78 -0.95 17.57
C GLU A 59 -2.42 -2.12 18.49
N LYS A 60 -2.64 -3.35 18.01
CA LYS A 60 -2.11 -4.56 18.68
C LYS A 60 -0.59 -4.56 18.72
N ALA A 61 0.08 -4.17 17.63
CA ALA A 61 1.53 -4.06 17.56
C ALA A 61 2.08 -3.02 18.55
N ARG A 62 1.39 -1.89 18.74
CA ARG A 62 1.76 -0.86 19.73
C ARG A 62 1.84 -1.40 21.16
N THR A 63 0.95 -2.33 21.50
CA THR A 63 0.83 -2.87 22.87
C THR A 63 1.60 -4.16 23.11
N ARG A 64 1.73 -5.03 22.09
CA ARG A 64 2.36 -6.36 22.22
C ARG A 64 3.78 -6.44 21.66
N GLY A 65 4.25 -5.40 20.97
CA GLY A 65 5.49 -5.46 20.20
C GLY A 65 5.31 -6.17 18.86
N ILE A 66 6.40 -6.21 18.08
CA ILE A 66 6.45 -6.73 16.70
C ILE A 66 7.61 -7.69 16.47
N GLU A 67 8.29 -8.08 17.55
CA GLU A 67 9.49 -8.90 17.55
C GLU A 67 9.16 -10.34 17.14
N GLY A 68 10.06 -10.97 16.38
CA GLY A 68 9.95 -12.39 15.97
C GLY A 68 8.91 -12.70 14.89
N ALA A 69 7.87 -11.88 14.73
CA ALA A 69 6.83 -12.09 13.74
C ALA A 69 7.32 -11.87 12.29
N ARG A 70 6.92 -12.78 11.40
CA ARG A 70 7.23 -12.73 9.96
C ARG A 70 5.98 -12.96 9.13
N VAL A 71 5.80 -12.12 8.12
CA VAL A 71 4.66 -12.17 7.20
C VAL A 71 5.14 -12.60 5.84
N THR A 72 4.49 -13.61 5.26
CA THR A 72 4.73 -14.03 3.88
C THR A 72 4.02 -13.08 2.93
N SER A 73 4.74 -12.58 1.93
CA SER A 73 4.16 -11.67 0.93
C SER A 73 3.21 -12.39 -0.02
N THR A 74 2.49 -11.63 -0.82
CA THR A 74 1.67 -12.16 -1.93
C THR A 74 2.48 -12.83 -3.04
N LEU A 75 3.81 -12.66 -3.05
CA LEU A 75 4.73 -13.37 -3.94
C LEU A 75 5.16 -14.73 -3.39
N GLY A 76 4.57 -15.16 -2.27
CA GLY A 76 4.88 -16.42 -1.62
C GLY A 76 6.09 -16.35 -0.69
N PRO A 77 6.55 -17.52 -0.19
CA PRO A 77 7.55 -17.61 0.88
C PRO A 77 8.95 -17.13 0.47
N ILE A 78 9.18 -16.87 -0.83
CA ILE A 78 10.44 -16.30 -1.34
C ILE A 78 10.68 -14.88 -0.82
N LEU A 79 9.60 -14.15 -0.51
CA LEU A 79 9.67 -12.80 0.03
C LEU A 79 8.85 -12.75 1.32
N ARG A 80 9.57 -12.76 2.45
CA ARG A 80 8.99 -12.64 3.80
C ARG A 80 9.48 -11.36 4.45
N PHE A 81 8.57 -10.65 5.08
CA PHE A 81 8.83 -9.43 5.81
C PHE A 81 8.92 -9.70 7.30
N LYS A 82 9.82 -9.02 8.01
CA LYS A 82 9.64 -8.85 9.46
C LYS A 82 8.40 -7.97 9.68
N ALA A 83 7.68 -8.15 10.79
CA ALA A 83 6.41 -7.45 11.02
C ALA A 83 6.49 -5.92 10.82
N GLY A 84 7.56 -5.27 11.29
CA GLY A 84 7.76 -3.83 11.05
C GLY A 84 7.77 -3.45 9.56
N ASP A 85 8.47 -4.21 8.72
CA ASP A 85 8.49 -3.97 7.27
C ASP A 85 7.15 -4.37 6.61
N ALA A 86 6.47 -5.38 7.17
CA ALA A 86 5.15 -5.81 6.71
C ALA A 86 4.07 -4.74 6.94
N PHE A 87 4.25 -3.85 7.93
CA PHE A 87 3.42 -2.66 8.11
C PHE A 87 3.86 -1.51 7.20
N ARG A 88 5.17 -1.23 7.12
CA ARG A 88 5.70 -0.10 6.35
C ARG A 88 5.42 -0.21 4.86
N PHE A 89 5.54 -1.42 4.30
CA PHE A 89 5.33 -1.66 2.88
C PHE A 89 3.92 -1.28 2.39
N PRO A 90 2.81 -1.81 2.94
CA PRO A 90 1.47 -1.46 2.48
C PRO A 90 1.13 0.02 2.69
N ILE A 91 1.61 0.65 3.77
CA ILE A 91 1.41 2.10 3.99
C ILE A 91 2.05 2.91 2.85
N ALA A 92 3.34 2.70 2.60
CA ALA A 92 4.04 3.39 1.51
C ALA A 92 3.45 3.06 0.13
N HIS A 93 2.99 1.81 -0.06
CA HIS A 93 2.33 1.38 -1.29
C HIS A 93 1.00 2.11 -1.52
N GLN A 94 0.22 2.33 -0.47
CA GLN A 94 -1.02 3.09 -0.53
C GLN A 94 -0.77 4.57 -0.83
N GLU A 95 0.20 5.21 -0.18
CA GLU A 95 0.59 6.59 -0.50
C GLU A 95 0.93 6.76 -1.99
N ARG A 96 1.67 5.79 -2.54
CA ARG A 96 1.98 5.76 -3.98
C ARG A 96 0.73 5.58 -4.85
N HIS A 97 -0.22 4.74 -4.46
CA HIS A 97 -1.50 4.56 -5.18
C HIS A 97 -2.37 5.82 -5.12
N LEU A 98 -2.43 6.52 -3.99
CA LEU A 98 -3.15 7.79 -3.86
C LEU A 98 -2.56 8.86 -4.77
N LEU A 99 -1.23 8.91 -4.90
CA LEU A 99 -0.57 9.80 -5.85
C LEU A 99 -0.86 9.43 -7.31
N GLN A 100 -0.95 8.14 -7.63
CA GLN A 100 -1.35 7.69 -8.97
C GLN A 100 -2.79 8.07 -9.27
N LEU A 101 -3.71 7.87 -8.32
CA LEU A 101 -5.10 8.31 -8.42
C LEU A 101 -5.18 9.82 -8.66
N GLN A 102 -4.44 10.61 -7.90
CA GLN A 102 -4.41 12.07 -8.05
C GLN A 102 -3.99 12.47 -9.48
N ARG A 103 -2.91 11.89 -9.99
CA ARG A 103 -2.45 12.13 -11.36
C ARG A 103 -3.48 11.74 -12.41
N THR A 104 -4.20 10.65 -12.19
CA THR A 104 -5.28 10.22 -13.08
C THR A 104 -6.41 11.24 -13.09
N LEU A 105 -6.87 11.68 -11.90
CA LEU A 105 -7.93 12.70 -11.77
C LEU A 105 -7.55 14.02 -12.45
N ASP A 106 -6.30 14.47 -12.26
CA ASP A 106 -5.77 15.67 -12.90
C ASP A 106 -5.74 15.50 -14.43
N ALA A 107 -5.30 14.35 -14.93
CA ALA A 107 -5.22 14.06 -16.36
C ALA A 107 -6.61 13.96 -17.04
N VAL A 108 -7.65 13.54 -16.32
CA VAL A 108 -9.03 13.49 -16.83
C VAL A 108 -9.84 14.75 -16.53
N GLY A 109 -9.21 15.78 -15.95
CA GLY A 109 -9.85 17.07 -15.69
C GLY A 109 -10.94 17.05 -14.61
N VAL A 110 -10.93 16.07 -13.70
CA VAL A 110 -11.87 16.02 -12.59
C VAL A 110 -11.42 17.04 -11.55
N GLN A 111 -12.18 18.13 -11.40
CA GLN A 111 -11.89 19.14 -10.39
C GLN A 111 -12.03 18.55 -8.98
N ARG A 112 -11.05 18.86 -8.13
CA ARG A 112 -11.10 18.52 -6.71
C ARG A 112 -12.29 19.23 -6.08
N THR A 113 -13.30 18.51 -5.63
CA THR A 113 -14.10 19.02 -4.52
C THR A 113 -13.18 19.03 -3.31
N ALA A 114 -13.01 20.19 -2.67
CA ALA A 114 -12.22 20.28 -1.46
C ALA A 114 -12.76 19.24 -0.45
N SER A 115 -11.91 18.31 0.01
CA SER A 115 -12.26 17.51 1.17
C SER A 115 -12.49 18.47 2.34
N PRO A 116 -13.55 18.27 3.15
CA PRO A 116 -13.64 18.96 4.42
C PRO A 116 -12.39 18.58 5.22
N ALA A 117 -11.73 19.59 5.79
CA ALA A 117 -10.60 19.37 6.68
C ALA A 117 -10.99 18.33 7.74
N MET A 118 -10.17 17.28 7.89
CA MET A 118 -10.22 16.40 9.05
C MET A 118 -9.60 17.09 10.25
#